data_AF-K9W1E4-F1
#
_entry.id   AF-K9W1E4-F1
#
_cell.length_a   1.000
_cell.length_b   1.000
_cell.length_c   1.000
_cell.angle_alpha   90.00
_cell.angle_beta   90.00
_cell.angle_gamma   90.00
#
_symmetry.space_group_name_H-M   'P 1'
#
loop_
_entity.id
_entity.type
_entity.pdbx_description
1 polymer ?
#
loop_
_entity_poly.entity_id
_entity_poly.type
_entity_poly.pdbx_seq_one_letter_code
_entity_poly.pdbx_strand_id
1 'polypeptide(L)'
;MNFRQRNLNTTSAAGRLTLKPAPAWAIVIGLILFTGLGSLAGAGSVIRLTFPLVSFAAGIFLYFRYPIFYIGFTWWMWFITPFAARLADYYSGSWDPIRLMLLGPYLVTLITLVVLAKPFSQTALYNSIPFILAILGVVYGFFISVVLTSPFTAIRALLDWLTPILFGFHLSLNWQYYLEYRQNLQRTFLWGTLLMGIYGIIQFLFAPEWDRFWLINTKIFTFGKPEPLGMRVWSTMNDSGTFAIFLIPGLLLLLNSSESLRFPASAIGYLALFLTRVRTAWLGTLVSILVLIGNLNLQRSIRIMLNMIVIAVLVFTLSSIEPFAGIIGDRLQTFSDLEADTSYNDRQRIYQGQLNSSLFEVIGRGIGNGVTDAGVLDVLASLGWLGGLLYISGILLLLFGIFQGAKVYSDSFINTALSSCISILTMMLGANTLRGPTGLIFWGFAGLAMAGCKYYSHQRNSQHELIA
;
A
#
# COMPACT_ATOMS: atom_id res chain seq x y z
N MET A 1 -34.65 22.75 6.50
CA MET A 1 -35.91 22.37 5.82
C MET A 1 -35.56 21.50 4.62
N ASN A 2 -36.15 20.29 4.54
CA ASN A 2 -36.03 19.25 3.50
C ASN A 2 -34.71 18.46 3.35
N PHE A 3 -34.31 17.78 4.42
CA PHE A 3 -33.52 16.54 4.32
C PHE A 3 -34.47 15.39 3.91
N ARG A 4 -34.41 14.95 2.66
CA ARG A 4 -35.11 13.74 2.20
C ARG A 4 -34.41 12.51 2.79
N GLN A 5 -35.02 11.92 3.81
CA GLN A 5 -34.79 10.55 4.22
C GLN A 5 -34.97 9.61 3.02
N ARG A 6 -33.90 8.96 2.58
CA ARG A 6 -33.98 7.81 1.68
C ARG A 6 -34.18 6.57 2.53
N ASN A 7 -35.39 6.02 2.44
CA ASN A 7 -35.82 4.80 3.11
C ASN A 7 -34.86 3.62 2.86
N LEU A 8 -34.39 3.04 3.97
CA LEU A 8 -33.79 1.72 4.05
C LEU A 8 -34.90 0.66 3.99
N ASN A 9 -35.28 0.25 2.78
CA ASN A 9 -36.03 -0.98 2.57
C ASN A 9 -35.15 -1.95 1.78
N THR A 10 -34.33 -2.71 2.49
CA THR A 10 -33.62 -3.88 1.95
C THR A 10 -34.56 -5.08 2.02
N THR A 11 -35.39 -5.26 1.01
CA THR A 11 -36.00 -6.55 0.70
C THR A 11 -35.07 -7.33 -0.23
N SER A 12 -34.88 -8.60 0.12
CA SER A 12 -34.07 -9.60 -0.56
C SER A 12 -34.37 -9.68 -2.07
N ALA A 13 -33.37 -9.43 -2.90
CA ALA A 13 -33.37 -9.81 -4.30
C ALA A 13 -32.09 -10.58 -4.61
N ALA A 14 -32.26 -11.87 -4.89
CA ALA A 14 -31.21 -12.75 -5.37
C ALA A 14 -30.62 -12.23 -6.70
N GLY A 15 -29.29 -12.25 -6.79
CA GLY A 15 -28.60 -12.74 -8.00
C GLY A 15 -28.63 -11.93 -9.30
N ARG A 16 -28.56 -10.60 -9.27
CA ARG A 16 -28.01 -9.84 -10.41
C ARG A 16 -26.84 -8.98 -9.95
N LEU A 17 -25.63 -9.37 -10.36
CA LEU A 17 -24.43 -8.52 -10.29
C LEU A 17 -24.66 -7.29 -11.18
N THR A 18 -25.35 -6.29 -10.64
CA THR A 18 -25.57 -5.03 -11.36
C THR A 18 -24.34 -4.15 -11.17
N LEU A 19 -23.51 -4.09 -12.22
CA LEU A 19 -22.35 -3.19 -12.29
C LEU A 19 -22.86 -1.74 -12.39
N LYS A 20 -23.13 -1.11 -11.25
CA LYS A 20 -23.50 0.30 -11.14
C LYS A 20 -22.33 1.08 -10.51
N PRO A 21 -21.97 2.26 -11.04
CA PRO A 21 -22.45 2.88 -12.27
C PRO A 21 -21.83 2.26 -13.54
N ALA A 22 -22.67 1.93 -14.53
CA ALA A 22 -22.26 1.28 -15.78
C ALA A 22 -21.12 1.99 -16.55
N PRO A 23 -21.09 3.34 -16.72
CA PRO A 23 -20.01 3.99 -17.45
C PRO A 23 -18.64 3.89 -16.75
N ALA A 24 -18.61 3.86 -15.41
CA ALA A 24 -17.36 3.69 -14.67
C ALA A 24 -16.77 2.29 -14.91
N TRP A 25 -17.63 1.26 -14.85
CA TRP A 25 -17.22 -0.11 -15.16
C TRP A 25 -16.84 -0.31 -16.63
N ALA A 26 -17.54 0.34 -17.56
CA ALA A 26 -17.19 0.27 -18.98
C ALA A 26 -15.77 0.78 -19.25
N ILE A 27 -15.35 1.85 -18.59
CA ILE A 27 -13.98 2.40 -18.72
C ILE A 27 -12.95 1.44 -18.11
N VAL A 28 -13.21 0.89 -16.93
CA VAL A 28 -12.28 -0.06 -16.30
C VAL A 28 -12.17 -1.35 -17.11
N ILE A 29 -13.29 -1.91 -17.55
CA ILE A 29 -13.31 -3.09 -18.43
C ILE A 29 -12.62 -2.78 -19.75
N GLY A 30 -12.86 -1.60 -20.33
CA GLY A 30 -12.17 -1.13 -21.53
C GLY A 30 -10.66 -1.09 -21.36
N LEU A 31 -10.15 -0.55 -20.25
CA LEU A 31 -8.72 -0.55 -19.95
C LEU A 31 -8.16 -1.97 -19.78
N ILE A 32 -8.89 -2.86 -19.10
CA ILE A 32 -8.48 -4.26 -18.92
C ILE A 32 -8.40 -4.98 -20.27
N LEU A 33 -9.43 -4.85 -21.11
CA LEU A 33 -9.48 -5.45 -22.43
C LEU A 33 -8.39 -4.87 -23.34
N PHE A 34 -8.20 -3.55 -23.34
CA PHE A 34 -7.15 -2.88 -24.10
C PHE A 34 -5.76 -3.42 -23.73
N THR A 35 -5.48 -3.53 -22.43
CA THR A 35 -4.19 -4.01 -21.93
C THR A 35 -4.00 -5.50 -22.20
N GLY A 36 -5.02 -6.31 -21.92
CA GLY A 36 -4.97 -7.77 -22.08
C GLY A 36 -4.88 -8.19 -23.55
N LEU A 37 -5.79 -7.70 -24.40
CA LEU A 37 -5.80 -8.03 -25.83
C LEU A 37 -4.56 -7.50 -26.54
N GLY A 38 -4.12 -6.28 -26.23
CA GLY A 38 -2.90 -5.75 -26.81
C GLY A 38 -1.68 -6.60 -26.42
N SER A 39 -1.64 -7.11 -25.17
CA SER A 39 -0.49 -7.89 -24.70
C SER A 39 -0.47 -9.22 -25.44
N LEU A 40 -1.61 -9.90 -25.52
CA LEU A 40 -1.76 -11.16 -26.25
C LEU A 40 -1.48 -11.03 -27.75
N ALA A 41 -1.79 -9.88 -28.35
CA ALA A 41 -1.47 -9.58 -29.75
C ALA A 41 0.03 -9.29 -30.00
N GLY A 42 0.88 -9.37 -28.98
CA GLY A 42 2.31 -9.05 -29.08
C GLY A 42 2.61 -7.55 -29.19
N ALA A 43 1.61 -6.67 -29.04
CA ALA A 43 1.73 -5.22 -29.18
C ALA A 43 2.31 -4.54 -27.92
N GLY A 44 3.26 -5.19 -27.23
CA GLY A 44 3.81 -4.71 -25.96
C GLY A 44 4.51 -3.35 -26.06
N SER A 45 5.16 -3.06 -27.20
CA SER A 45 5.80 -1.74 -27.44
C SER A 45 4.78 -0.59 -27.40
N VAL A 46 3.61 -0.79 -28.02
CA VAL A 46 2.51 0.17 -28.01
C VAL A 46 1.94 0.29 -26.60
N ILE A 47 1.65 -0.85 -25.95
CA ILE A 47 1.04 -0.87 -24.60
C ILE A 47 1.91 -0.16 -23.58
N ARG A 48 3.23 -0.36 -23.59
CA ARG A 48 4.16 0.30 -22.66
C ARG A 48 3.99 1.81 -22.65
N LEU A 49 3.75 2.41 -23.82
CA LEU A 49 3.55 3.85 -23.97
C LEU A 49 2.10 4.26 -23.72
N THR A 50 1.13 3.51 -24.26
CA THR A 50 -0.28 3.90 -24.21
C THR A 50 -0.92 3.61 -22.86
N PHE A 51 -0.48 2.59 -22.13
CA PHE A 51 -1.11 2.19 -20.85
C PHE A 51 -1.06 3.29 -19.80
N PRO A 52 0.08 3.96 -19.52
CA PRO A 52 0.10 5.10 -18.60
C PRO A 52 -0.85 6.23 -19.02
N LEU A 53 -0.96 6.51 -20.32
CA LEU A 53 -1.84 7.58 -20.85
C LEU A 53 -3.33 7.22 -20.73
N VAL A 54 -3.71 6.02 -21.15
CA VAL A 54 -5.11 5.56 -21.09
C VAL A 54 -5.56 5.37 -19.65
N SER A 55 -4.71 4.84 -18.78
CA SER A 55 -5.01 4.72 -17.34
C SER A 55 -5.15 6.09 -16.68
N PHE A 56 -4.29 7.07 -17.03
CA PHE A 56 -4.42 8.45 -16.56
C PHE A 56 -5.73 9.10 -17.02
N ALA A 57 -6.09 8.96 -18.30
CA ALA A 57 -7.36 9.48 -18.84
C ALA A 57 -8.59 8.84 -18.16
N ALA A 58 -8.56 7.52 -17.94
CA ALA A 58 -9.58 6.81 -17.16
C ALA A 58 -9.65 7.33 -15.73
N GLY A 59 -8.50 7.56 -15.09
CA GLY A 59 -8.38 8.15 -13.77
C GLY A 59 -9.02 9.54 -13.70
N ILE A 60 -8.77 10.41 -14.68
CA ILE A 60 -9.34 11.77 -14.74
C ILE A 60 -10.86 11.69 -14.80
N PHE A 61 -11.40 10.85 -15.70
CA PHE A 61 -12.85 10.67 -15.82
C PHE A 61 -13.48 10.20 -14.51
N LEU A 62 -12.88 9.18 -13.88
CA LEU A 62 -13.38 8.63 -12.62
C LEU A 62 -13.26 9.65 -11.48
N TYR A 63 -12.18 10.42 -11.41
CA TYR A 63 -11.95 11.41 -10.36
C TYR A 63 -13.06 12.47 -10.33
N PHE A 64 -13.42 13.02 -11.49
CA PHE A 64 -14.42 14.08 -11.57
C PHE A 64 -15.86 13.57 -11.53
N ARG A 65 -16.13 12.37 -12.07
CA ARG A 65 -17.51 11.87 -12.21
C ARG A 65 -17.92 10.87 -11.13
N TYR A 66 -16.98 10.08 -10.63
CA TYR A 66 -17.22 8.95 -9.72
C TYR A 66 -16.12 8.86 -8.64
N PRO A 67 -16.03 9.83 -7.71
CA PRO A 67 -14.88 9.99 -6.80
C PRO A 67 -14.60 8.77 -5.91
N ILE A 68 -15.65 8.06 -5.43
CA ILE A 68 -15.48 6.83 -4.64
C ILE A 68 -14.86 5.72 -5.50
N PHE A 69 -15.31 5.61 -6.76
CA PHE A 69 -14.84 4.59 -7.70
C PHE A 69 -13.39 4.85 -8.11
N TYR A 70 -13.00 6.12 -8.24
CA TYR A 70 -11.61 6.52 -8.46
C TYR A 70 -10.66 6.02 -7.36
N ILE A 71 -11.06 6.06 -6.09
CA ILE A 71 -10.24 5.54 -4.99
C ILE A 71 -10.01 4.03 -5.14
N GLY A 72 -11.07 3.27 -5.44
CA GLY A 72 -10.96 1.83 -5.68
C GLY A 72 -10.09 1.52 -6.91
N PHE A 73 -10.31 2.26 -8.00
CA PHE A 73 -9.50 2.17 -9.22
C PHE A 73 -8.02 2.44 -8.96
N THR A 74 -7.70 3.48 -8.18
CA THR A 74 -6.32 3.83 -7.82
C THR A 74 -5.65 2.66 -7.11
N TRP A 75 -6.27 2.07 -6.08
CA TRP A 75 -5.74 0.88 -5.40
C TRP A 75 -5.53 -0.30 -6.36
N TRP A 76 -6.49 -0.58 -7.23
CA TRP A 76 -6.36 -1.65 -8.23
C TRP A 76 -5.22 -1.42 -9.23
N MET A 77 -4.96 -0.17 -9.62
CA MET A 77 -3.80 0.16 -10.45
C MET A 77 -2.51 -0.26 -9.76
N TRP A 78 -2.36 0.01 -8.46
CA TRP A 78 -1.19 -0.44 -7.70
C TRP A 78 -1.15 -1.96 -7.50
N PHE A 79 -2.29 -2.62 -7.35
CA PHE A 79 -2.36 -4.08 -7.21
C PHE A 79 -1.95 -4.85 -8.47
N ILE A 80 -2.33 -4.37 -9.66
CA ILE A 80 -2.28 -5.18 -10.89
C ILE A 80 -1.25 -4.69 -11.90
N THR A 81 -0.92 -3.39 -11.93
CA THR A 81 -0.06 -2.85 -13.01
C THR A 81 1.27 -3.61 -13.18
N PRO A 82 2.00 -3.99 -12.11
CA PRO A 82 3.24 -4.72 -12.30
C PRO A 82 3.05 -6.10 -12.95
N PHE A 83 2.00 -6.82 -12.58
CA PHE A 83 1.61 -8.06 -13.24
C PHE A 83 1.27 -7.85 -14.72
N ALA A 84 0.47 -6.83 -15.02
CA ALA A 84 0.12 -6.50 -16.41
C ALA A 84 1.36 -6.12 -17.24
N ALA A 85 2.34 -5.44 -16.65
CA ALA A 85 3.61 -5.14 -17.30
C ALA A 85 4.41 -6.40 -17.60
N ARG A 86 4.44 -7.38 -16.68
CA ARG A 86 5.10 -8.68 -16.93
C ARG A 86 4.47 -9.46 -18.07
N LEU A 87 3.14 -9.46 -18.15
CA LEU A 87 2.43 -10.10 -19.27
C LEU A 87 2.76 -9.40 -20.60
N ALA A 88 2.75 -8.07 -20.64
CA ALA A 88 3.07 -7.32 -21.85
C ALA A 88 4.52 -7.57 -22.30
N ASP A 89 5.48 -7.61 -21.36
CA ASP A 89 6.88 -7.90 -21.65
C ASP A 89 7.04 -9.33 -22.19
N TYR A 90 6.42 -10.31 -21.55
CA TYR A 90 6.49 -11.72 -21.96
C TYR A 90 5.92 -11.95 -23.37
N TYR A 91 4.67 -11.53 -23.62
CA TYR A 91 4.02 -11.77 -24.90
C TYR A 91 4.60 -10.94 -26.06
N SER A 92 5.24 -9.81 -25.76
CA SER A 92 5.99 -9.06 -26.79
C SER A 92 7.38 -9.64 -27.08
N GLY A 93 7.84 -10.64 -26.31
CA GLY A 93 9.16 -11.22 -26.41
C GLY A 93 10.31 -10.23 -26.13
N SER A 94 10.01 -9.06 -25.56
CA SER A 94 10.98 -7.98 -25.34
C SER A 94 10.97 -7.53 -23.89
N TRP A 95 12.12 -7.13 -23.38
CA TRP A 95 12.25 -6.58 -22.04
C TRP A 95 12.21 -5.05 -22.06
N ASP A 96 11.40 -4.42 -21.20
CA ASP A 96 11.46 -2.97 -20.97
C ASP A 96 12.33 -2.64 -19.76
N PRO A 97 13.58 -2.16 -19.95
CA PRO A 97 14.44 -1.78 -18.83
C PRO A 97 13.96 -0.51 -18.11
N ILE A 98 13.21 0.37 -18.79
CA ILE A 98 12.72 1.64 -18.20
C ILE A 98 11.47 1.38 -17.35
N ARG A 99 10.68 0.38 -17.75
CA ARG A 99 9.39 -0.02 -17.17
C ARG A 99 8.37 1.10 -17.17
N LEU A 100 8.14 1.69 -18.34
CA LEU A 100 7.24 2.83 -18.53
C LEU A 100 5.81 2.55 -18.06
N MET A 101 5.36 1.31 -18.23
CA MET A 101 4.02 0.89 -17.81
C MET A 101 3.78 1.08 -16.31
N LEU A 102 4.83 0.96 -15.48
CA LEU A 102 4.74 1.18 -14.03
C LEU A 102 4.47 2.64 -13.64
N LEU A 103 4.58 3.60 -14.57
CA LEU A 103 4.21 5.00 -14.31
C LEU A 103 2.70 5.19 -14.24
N GLY A 104 1.88 4.28 -14.78
CA GLY A 104 0.41 4.39 -14.78
C GLY A 104 -0.19 4.67 -13.39
N PRO A 105 0.07 3.83 -12.36
CA PRO A 105 -0.39 4.07 -11.00
C PRO A 105 0.04 5.42 -10.43
N TYR A 106 1.28 5.86 -10.69
CA TYR A 106 1.76 7.16 -10.25
C TYR A 106 0.97 8.30 -10.89
N LEU A 107 0.77 8.26 -12.21
CA LEU A 107 0.00 9.28 -12.93
C LEU A 107 -1.45 9.34 -12.45
N VAL A 108 -2.09 8.18 -12.32
CA VAL A 108 -3.47 8.09 -11.79
C VAL A 108 -3.55 8.68 -10.39
N THR A 109 -2.58 8.39 -9.53
CA THR A 109 -2.52 8.92 -8.16
C THR A 109 -2.23 10.43 -8.16
N LEU A 110 -1.40 10.91 -9.08
CA LEU A 110 -1.02 12.33 -9.22
C LEU A 110 -2.21 13.24 -9.55
N ILE A 111 -3.33 12.71 -10.05
CA ILE A 111 -4.58 13.46 -10.24
C ILE A 111 -5.04 14.11 -8.93
N THR A 112 -4.73 13.51 -7.78
CA THR A 112 -5.01 14.10 -6.45
C THR A 112 -4.30 15.42 -6.18
N LEU A 113 -3.30 15.81 -6.98
CA LEU A 113 -2.64 17.13 -6.92
C LEU A 113 -3.64 18.29 -7.03
N VAL A 114 -4.78 18.09 -7.70
CA VAL A 114 -5.88 19.07 -7.81
C VAL A 114 -6.34 19.59 -6.44
N VAL A 115 -6.14 18.81 -5.38
CA VAL A 115 -6.45 19.20 -4.00
C VAL A 115 -5.65 20.41 -3.53
N LEU A 116 -4.41 20.59 -3.99
CA LEU A 116 -3.57 21.73 -3.62
C LEU A 116 -4.13 23.06 -4.15
N ALA A 117 -4.94 23.04 -5.20
CA ALA A 117 -5.56 24.22 -5.80
C ALA A 117 -6.87 24.65 -5.11
N LYS A 118 -7.38 23.86 -4.14
CA LYS A 118 -8.64 24.18 -3.46
C LYS A 118 -8.42 25.22 -2.35
N PRO A 119 -9.31 26.21 -2.19
CA PRO A 119 -9.23 27.13 -1.06
C PRO A 119 -9.47 26.39 0.26
N PHE A 120 -8.61 26.64 1.25
CA PHE A 120 -8.71 26.02 2.57
C PHE A 120 -9.37 26.97 3.57
N SER A 121 -10.33 26.46 4.35
CA SER A 121 -10.72 27.15 5.59
C SER A 121 -9.59 27.05 6.62
N GLN A 122 -9.56 27.96 7.61
CA GLN A 122 -8.52 27.92 8.66
C GLN A 122 -8.48 26.56 9.37
N THR A 123 -9.64 25.98 9.69
CA THR A 123 -9.73 24.64 10.29
C THR A 123 -9.21 23.55 9.34
N ALA A 124 -9.40 23.68 8.02
CA ALA A 124 -8.82 22.75 7.07
C ALA A 124 -7.29 22.86 7.04
N LEU A 125 -6.74 24.07 7.15
CA LEU A 125 -5.30 24.33 7.15
C LEU A 125 -4.58 23.65 8.34
N TYR A 126 -5.10 23.81 9.56
CA TYR A 126 -4.52 23.17 10.75
C TYR A 126 -4.46 21.64 10.65
N ASN A 127 -5.53 21.03 10.13
CA ASN A 127 -5.58 19.58 9.92
C ASN A 127 -4.66 19.10 8.77
N SER A 128 -4.23 20.02 7.90
CA SER A 128 -3.38 19.75 6.75
C SER A 128 -1.88 19.86 7.07
N ILE A 129 -1.52 20.45 8.20
CA ILE A 129 -0.12 20.68 8.62
C ILE A 129 0.75 19.42 8.47
N PRO A 130 0.33 18.22 8.93
CA PRO A 130 1.15 17.02 8.80
C PRO A 130 1.55 16.68 7.36
N PHE A 131 0.62 16.85 6.41
CA PHE A 131 0.87 16.60 4.99
C PHE A 131 1.71 17.72 4.37
N ILE A 132 1.44 18.98 4.73
CA ILE A 132 2.20 20.13 4.22
C ILE A 132 3.67 20.02 4.61
N LEU A 133 3.97 19.69 5.87
CA LEU A 133 5.35 19.50 6.32
C LEU A 133 6.06 18.39 5.54
N ALA A 134 5.38 17.25 5.32
CA ALA A 134 5.94 16.17 4.52
C ALA A 134 6.18 16.56 3.05
N ILE A 135 5.24 17.28 2.43
CA ILE A 135 5.40 17.81 1.06
C ILE A 135 6.58 18.77 0.99
N LEU A 136 6.71 19.71 1.93
CA LEU A 136 7.83 20.65 1.97
C LEU A 136 9.17 19.94 2.09
N GLY A 137 9.27 18.92 2.95
CA GLY A 137 10.48 18.10 3.07
C GLY A 137 10.86 17.41 1.75
N VAL A 138 9.89 16.84 1.05
CA VAL A 138 10.10 16.18 -0.26
C VAL A 138 10.48 17.18 -1.35
N VAL A 139 9.80 18.33 -1.42
CA VAL A 139 10.10 19.40 -2.38
C VAL A 139 11.51 19.94 -2.18
N TYR A 140 11.95 20.11 -0.94
CA TYR A 140 13.33 20.48 -0.61
C TYR A 140 14.32 19.44 -1.17
N GLY A 141 14.13 18.15 -0.87
CA GLY A 141 14.99 17.08 -1.37
C GLY A 141 14.97 16.94 -2.91
N PHE A 142 13.86 17.30 -3.56
CA PHE A 142 13.76 17.35 -5.02
C PHE A 142 14.64 18.44 -5.62
N PHE A 143 14.62 19.66 -5.09
CA PHE A 143 15.48 20.73 -5.60
C PHE A 143 16.96 20.39 -5.48
N ILE A 144 17.37 19.75 -4.39
CA ILE A 144 18.73 19.24 -4.24
C ILE A 144 19.03 18.17 -5.29
N SER A 145 18.11 17.23 -5.50
CA SER A 145 18.27 16.15 -6.49
C SER A 145 18.42 16.69 -7.92
N VAL A 146 17.68 17.74 -8.28
CA VAL A 146 17.80 18.38 -9.61
C VAL A 146 19.20 18.98 -9.82
N VAL A 147 19.84 19.47 -8.75
CA VAL A 147 21.19 20.04 -8.81
C VAL A 147 22.27 18.94 -8.81
N LEU A 148 22.09 17.89 -8.01
CA LEU A 148 23.11 16.85 -7.78
C LEU A 148 23.00 15.63 -8.69
N THR A 149 21.87 15.41 -9.35
CA THR A 149 21.61 14.24 -10.21
C THR A 149 20.99 14.63 -11.55
N SER A 150 20.60 13.63 -12.35
CA SER A 150 19.88 13.89 -13.59
C SER A 150 18.43 14.36 -13.32
N PRO A 151 17.87 15.30 -14.11
CA PRO A 151 16.47 15.70 -13.99
C PRO A 151 15.49 14.53 -14.06
N PHE A 152 15.81 13.51 -14.88
CA PHE A 152 14.99 12.31 -14.99
C PHE A 152 14.95 11.51 -13.67
N THR A 153 16.10 11.31 -13.03
CA THR A 153 16.20 10.66 -11.70
C THR A 153 15.40 11.44 -10.65
N ALA A 154 15.57 12.76 -10.63
CA ALA A 154 14.88 13.65 -9.69
C ALA A 154 13.36 13.59 -9.85
N ILE A 155 12.84 13.61 -11.08
CA ILE A 155 11.40 13.53 -11.36
C ILE A 155 10.84 12.16 -10.96
N ARG A 156 11.52 11.07 -11.29
CA ARG A 156 11.08 9.71 -10.90
C ARG A 156 11.02 9.57 -9.38
N ALA A 157 12.04 10.07 -8.68
CA ALA A 157 12.05 10.10 -7.24
C ALA A 157 10.95 11.01 -6.67
N LEU A 158 10.69 12.18 -7.28
CA LEU A 158 9.59 13.04 -6.86
C LEU A 158 8.24 12.30 -6.94
N LEU A 159 8.00 11.54 -8.01
CA LEU A 159 6.78 10.73 -8.11
C LEU A 159 6.70 9.69 -6.98
N ASP A 160 7.80 9.01 -6.65
CA ASP A 160 7.86 8.05 -5.54
C ASP A 160 7.53 8.66 -4.19
N TRP A 161 8.08 9.85 -3.90
CA TRP A 161 7.91 10.46 -2.58
C TRP A 161 6.60 11.26 -2.47
N LEU A 162 6.22 12.00 -3.51
CA LEU A 162 5.12 12.97 -3.45
C LEU A 162 3.75 12.31 -3.66
N THR A 163 3.62 11.37 -4.61
CA THR A 163 2.30 10.81 -4.97
C THR A 163 1.58 10.13 -3.81
N PRO A 164 2.25 9.35 -2.93
CA PRO A 164 1.58 8.79 -1.75
C PRO A 164 1.02 9.85 -0.80
N ILE A 165 1.81 10.91 -0.55
CA ILE A 165 1.44 11.98 0.37
C ILE A 165 0.21 12.72 -0.14
N LEU A 166 0.19 13.05 -1.45
CA LEU A 166 -0.94 13.72 -2.09
C LEU A 166 -2.22 12.87 -2.02
N PHE A 167 -2.10 11.56 -2.20
CA PHE A 167 -3.24 10.66 -2.11
C PHE A 167 -3.81 10.60 -0.69
N GLY A 168 -2.95 10.42 0.32
CA GLY A 168 -3.35 10.50 1.73
C GLY A 168 -3.97 11.84 2.08
N PHE A 169 -3.38 12.93 1.58
CA PHE A 169 -3.87 14.27 1.82
C PHE A 169 -5.27 14.49 1.21
N HIS A 170 -5.48 14.03 -0.03
CA HIS A 170 -6.78 14.03 -0.69
C HIS A 170 -7.85 13.30 0.12
N LEU A 171 -7.54 12.09 0.62
CA LEU A 171 -8.48 11.33 1.45
C LEU A 171 -8.83 12.08 2.74
N SER A 172 -7.83 12.67 3.40
CA SER A 172 -8.03 13.42 4.66
C SER A 172 -8.92 14.65 4.50
N LEU A 173 -8.83 15.34 3.36
CA LEU A 173 -9.59 16.56 3.08
C LEU A 173 -11.04 16.28 2.70
N ASN A 174 -11.29 15.15 2.03
CA ASN A 174 -12.63 14.72 1.65
C ASN A 174 -13.27 13.83 2.74
N TRP A 175 -13.08 14.23 4.00
CA TRP A 175 -13.54 13.50 5.19
C TRP A 175 -15.06 13.26 5.24
N GLN A 176 -15.86 14.07 4.53
CA GLN A 176 -17.31 13.89 4.48
C GLN A 176 -17.70 12.52 3.88
N TYR A 177 -16.88 11.99 2.97
CA TYR A 177 -17.10 10.70 2.31
C TYR A 177 -16.44 9.53 3.07
N TYR A 178 -16.00 9.74 4.32
CA TYR A 178 -15.25 8.75 5.10
C TYR A 178 -15.92 7.37 5.13
N LEU A 179 -17.23 7.29 5.40
CA LEU A 179 -17.94 6.02 5.49
C LEU A 179 -17.94 5.25 4.16
N GLU A 180 -18.10 5.98 3.05
CA GLU A 180 -18.08 5.40 1.69
C GLU A 180 -16.68 4.96 1.30
N TYR A 181 -15.65 5.77 1.60
CA TYR A 181 -14.25 5.40 1.39
C TYR A 181 -13.86 4.18 2.20
N ARG A 182 -14.25 4.11 3.47
CA ARG A 182 -14.01 2.96 4.34
C ARG A 182 -14.61 1.69 3.72
N GLN A 183 -15.89 1.70 3.35
CA GLN A 183 -16.56 0.53 2.77
C GLN A 183 -15.91 0.10 1.45
N ASN A 184 -15.61 1.07 0.57
CA ASN A 184 -14.96 0.80 -0.70
C ASN A 184 -13.56 0.21 -0.51
N LEU A 185 -12.78 0.73 0.45
CA LEU A 185 -11.43 0.26 0.74
C LEU A 185 -11.46 -1.14 1.36
N GLN A 186 -12.35 -1.41 2.32
CA GLN A 186 -12.54 -2.75 2.88
C GLN A 186 -12.85 -3.79 1.79
N ARG A 187 -13.75 -3.47 0.85
CA ARG A 187 -14.07 -4.34 -0.27
C ARG A 187 -12.89 -4.50 -1.24
N THR A 188 -12.21 -3.41 -1.56
CA THR A 188 -11.05 -3.42 -2.46
C THR A 188 -9.92 -4.27 -1.90
N PHE A 189 -9.60 -4.14 -0.60
CA PHE A 189 -8.57 -4.94 0.05
C PHE A 189 -9.00 -6.39 0.30
N LEU A 190 -10.29 -6.69 0.48
CA LEU A 190 -10.77 -8.07 0.53
C LEU A 190 -10.47 -8.79 -0.79
N TRP A 191 -10.89 -8.20 -1.92
CA TRP A 191 -10.66 -8.79 -3.24
C TRP A 191 -9.20 -8.74 -3.65
N GLY A 192 -8.48 -7.67 -3.31
CA GLY A 192 -7.05 -7.54 -3.56
C GLY A 192 -6.24 -8.61 -2.82
N THR A 193 -6.51 -8.81 -1.52
CA THR A 193 -5.83 -9.85 -0.71
C THR A 193 -6.10 -11.24 -1.26
N LEU A 194 -7.35 -11.52 -1.65
CA LEU A 194 -7.71 -12.81 -2.24
C LEU A 194 -7.00 -13.03 -3.58
N LEU A 195 -7.09 -12.07 -4.51
CA LEU A 195 -6.49 -12.18 -5.85
C LEU A 195 -4.97 -12.30 -5.76
N MET A 196 -4.31 -11.39 -5.04
CA MET A 196 -2.86 -11.41 -4.91
C MET A 196 -2.39 -12.63 -4.08
N GLY A 197 -3.15 -13.06 -3.08
CA GLY A 197 -2.81 -14.27 -2.33
C GLY A 197 -2.89 -15.54 -3.18
N ILE A 198 -3.98 -15.73 -3.94
CA ILE A 198 -4.14 -16.86 -4.86
C ILE A 198 -3.04 -16.85 -5.91
N TYR A 199 -2.81 -15.71 -6.55
CA TYR A 199 -1.78 -15.59 -7.57
C TYR A 199 -0.37 -15.81 -6.98
N GLY A 200 -0.12 -15.40 -5.75
CA GLY A 200 1.14 -15.67 -5.06
C GLY A 200 1.41 -17.15 -4.85
N ILE A 201 0.38 -17.94 -4.52
CA ILE A 201 0.48 -19.40 -4.41
C ILE A 201 0.72 -20.02 -5.79
N ILE A 202 -0.01 -19.57 -6.83
CA ILE A 202 0.18 -20.02 -8.22
C ILE A 202 1.62 -19.74 -8.68
N GLN A 203 2.11 -18.53 -8.44
CA GLN A 203 3.47 -18.11 -8.75
C GLN A 203 4.49 -19.05 -8.12
N PHE A 204 4.29 -19.42 -6.86
CA PHE A 204 5.18 -20.30 -6.13
C PHE A 204 5.18 -21.74 -6.66
N LEU A 205 3.99 -22.31 -6.87
CA LEU A 205 3.84 -23.71 -7.25
C LEU A 205 4.20 -23.98 -8.71
N PHE A 206 3.87 -23.06 -9.62
CA PHE A 206 3.98 -23.32 -11.06
C PHE A 206 5.12 -22.55 -11.73
N ALA A 207 5.60 -21.47 -11.10
CA ALA A 207 6.55 -20.53 -11.71
C ALA A 207 6.16 -20.13 -13.15
N PRO A 208 5.05 -19.36 -13.33
CA PRO A 208 4.56 -19.00 -14.65
C PRO A 208 5.63 -18.35 -15.54
N GLU A 209 5.53 -18.57 -16.85
CA GLU A 209 6.59 -18.20 -17.81
C GLU A 209 6.89 -16.70 -17.82
N TRP A 210 5.88 -15.85 -17.68
CA TRP A 210 6.07 -14.40 -17.60
C TRP A 210 6.79 -13.96 -16.32
N ASP A 211 6.61 -14.67 -15.20
CA ASP A 211 7.33 -14.40 -13.95
C ASP A 211 8.79 -14.87 -14.05
N ARG A 212 9.03 -16.03 -14.68
CA ARG A 212 10.38 -16.53 -14.97
C ARG A 212 11.12 -15.59 -15.92
N PHE A 213 10.47 -15.16 -17.00
CA PHE A 213 11.00 -14.20 -17.95
C PHE A 213 11.39 -12.90 -17.24
N TRP A 214 10.52 -12.38 -16.38
CA TRP A 214 10.82 -11.19 -15.60
C TRP A 214 12.01 -11.40 -14.66
N LEU A 215 12.06 -12.51 -13.91
CA LEU A 215 13.12 -12.77 -12.95
C LEU A 215 14.50 -12.94 -13.62
N ILE A 216 14.54 -13.60 -14.77
CA ILE A 216 15.76 -13.76 -15.56
C ILE A 216 16.28 -12.40 -16.04
N ASN A 217 15.39 -11.54 -16.56
CA ASN A 217 15.77 -10.24 -17.10
C ASN A 217 16.12 -9.21 -16.02
N THR A 218 15.54 -9.29 -14.82
CA THR A 218 15.91 -8.39 -13.72
C THR A 218 17.27 -8.71 -13.12
N LYS A 219 17.76 -9.95 -13.26
CA LYS A 219 19.01 -10.44 -12.64
C LYS A 219 19.00 -10.30 -11.11
N ILE A 220 17.81 -10.32 -10.49
CA ILE A 220 17.66 -10.24 -9.03
C ILE A 220 17.76 -11.66 -8.46
N PHE A 221 18.98 -12.08 -8.11
CA PHE A 221 19.22 -13.44 -7.60
C PHE A 221 18.65 -13.68 -6.19
N THR A 222 18.39 -12.61 -5.43
CA THR A 222 17.87 -12.70 -4.04
C THR A 222 16.42 -13.19 -3.96
N PHE A 223 15.73 -13.29 -5.10
CA PHE A 223 14.35 -13.76 -5.21
C PHE A 223 14.27 -15.28 -5.41
N GLY A 224 15.42 -15.96 -5.48
CA GLY A 224 15.51 -17.40 -5.67
C GLY A 224 15.70 -17.78 -7.14
N LYS A 225 15.47 -19.06 -7.44
CA LYS A 225 15.67 -19.62 -8.78
C LYS A 225 14.38 -19.54 -9.59
N PRO A 226 14.43 -19.30 -10.93
CA PRO A 226 13.26 -19.21 -11.81
C PRO A 226 12.65 -20.59 -12.11
N GLU A 227 12.35 -21.35 -11.06
CA GLU A 227 11.81 -22.70 -11.10
C GLU A 227 10.70 -22.86 -10.05
N PRO A 228 9.76 -23.80 -10.25
CA PRO A 228 8.74 -24.14 -9.26
C PRO A 228 9.34 -24.37 -7.87
N LEU A 229 8.70 -23.84 -6.82
CA LEU A 229 9.10 -23.94 -5.41
C LEU A 229 10.42 -23.23 -5.04
N GLY A 230 11.21 -22.82 -6.03
CA GLY A 230 12.50 -22.16 -5.87
C GLY A 230 12.42 -20.64 -5.70
N MET A 231 11.26 -20.03 -5.97
CA MET A 231 11.05 -18.58 -5.92
C MET A 231 10.50 -18.10 -4.57
N ARG A 232 10.94 -16.92 -4.14
CA ARG A 232 10.22 -16.12 -3.12
C ARG A 232 8.99 -15.51 -3.78
N VAL A 233 7.88 -15.41 -3.05
CA VAL A 233 6.65 -14.87 -3.64
C VAL A 233 6.65 -13.35 -3.64
N TRP A 234 6.35 -12.74 -4.78
CA TRP A 234 6.03 -11.32 -4.94
C TRP A 234 4.65 -11.08 -5.56
N SER A 235 3.93 -12.16 -5.90
CA SER A 235 2.60 -12.14 -6.50
C SER A 235 2.53 -11.13 -7.65
N THR A 236 1.51 -10.27 -7.72
CA THR A 236 1.31 -9.27 -8.76
C THR A 236 2.19 -8.02 -8.62
N MET A 237 3.03 -7.93 -7.58
CA MET A 237 3.92 -6.79 -7.30
C MET A 237 5.29 -6.97 -7.93
N ASN A 238 6.18 -5.98 -7.81
CA ASN A 238 7.57 -6.06 -8.31
C ASN A 238 8.59 -6.53 -7.25
N ASP A 239 8.17 -6.73 -6.02
CA ASP A 239 9.06 -7.07 -4.92
C ASP A 239 8.30 -7.82 -3.81
N SER A 240 8.96 -8.81 -3.19
CA SER A 240 8.38 -9.61 -2.11
C SER A 240 8.10 -8.78 -0.86
N GLY A 241 8.94 -7.80 -0.53
CA GLY A 241 8.74 -6.89 0.60
C GLY A 241 7.54 -5.98 0.38
N THR A 242 7.44 -5.39 -0.81
CA THR A 242 6.30 -4.57 -1.24
C THR A 242 5.00 -5.36 -1.20
N PHE A 243 5.00 -6.58 -1.73
CA PHE A 243 3.84 -7.47 -1.67
C PHE A 243 3.40 -7.74 -0.23
N ALA A 244 4.34 -8.05 0.66
CA ALA A 244 4.05 -8.28 2.06
C ALA A 244 3.41 -7.05 2.74
N ILE A 245 3.94 -5.84 2.47
CA ILE A 245 3.39 -4.57 3.00
C ILE A 245 1.96 -4.33 2.51
N PHE A 246 1.61 -4.74 1.29
CA PHE A 246 0.24 -4.64 0.78
C PHE A 246 -0.72 -5.66 1.41
N LEU A 247 -0.23 -6.85 1.77
CA LEU A 247 -1.04 -7.88 2.43
C LEU A 247 -1.39 -7.53 3.87
N ILE A 248 -0.45 -6.99 4.66
CA ILE A 248 -0.64 -6.67 6.08
C ILE A 248 -1.95 -5.90 6.36
N PRO A 249 -2.20 -4.71 5.76
CA PRO A 249 -3.43 -3.97 6.00
C PRO A 249 -4.66 -4.73 5.50
N GLY A 250 -4.56 -5.48 4.40
CA GLY A 250 -5.66 -6.31 3.90
C GLY A 250 -6.06 -7.39 4.89
N LEU A 251 -5.08 -8.11 5.45
CA LEU A 251 -5.28 -9.12 6.47
C LEU A 251 -5.89 -8.53 7.75
N LEU A 252 -5.39 -7.38 8.22
CA LEU A 252 -5.97 -6.72 9.39
C LEU A 252 -7.41 -6.24 9.16
N LEU A 253 -7.74 -5.75 7.96
CA LEU A 253 -9.11 -5.40 7.61
C LEU A 253 -10.02 -6.62 7.59
N LEU A 254 -9.53 -7.77 7.11
CA LEU A 254 -10.29 -9.01 7.08
C LEU A 254 -10.60 -9.55 8.49
N LEU A 255 -9.68 -9.41 9.45
CA LEU A 255 -9.91 -9.78 10.86
C LEU A 255 -11.11 -9.06 11.48
N ASN A 256 -11.41 -7.85 10.99
CA ASN A 256 -12.49 -7.00 11.48
C ASN A 256 -13.71 -6.96 10.55
N SER A 257 -13.64 -7.61 9.39
CA SER A 257 -14.74 -7.66 8.42
C SER A 257 -15.85 -8.62 8.87
N SER A 258 -17.08 -8.38 8.44
CA SER A 258 -18.24 -9.28 8.66
C SER A 258 -18.51 -10.21 7.47
N GLU A 259 -17.74 -10.10 6.40
CA GLU A 259 -17.93 -10.86 5.16
C GLU A 259 -17.60 -12.34 5.34
N SER A 260 -18.37 -13.25 4.75
CA SER A 260 -18.12 -14.71 4.85
C SER A 260 -16.80 -15.11 4.20
N LEU A 261 -16.42 -14.44 3.11
CA LEU A 261 -15.17 -14.66 2.38
C LEU A 261 -13.93 -14.25 3.17
N ARG A 262 -14.07 -13.65 4.37
CA ARG A 262 -12.94 -13.20 5.17
C ARG A 262 -12.01 -14.33 5.59
N PHE A 263 -12.54 -15.50 5.90
CA PHE A 263 -11.74 -16.65 6.35
C PHE A 263 -10.88 -17.23 5.23
N PRO A 264 -11.43 -17.62 4.06
CA PRO A 264 -10.60 -18.12 2.96
C PRO A 264 -9.63 -17.05 2.45
N ALA A 265 -10.06 -15.79 2.34
CA ALA A 265 -9.18 -14.70 1.92
C ALA A 265 -8.01 -14.48 2.91
N SER A 266 -8.28 -14.55 4.22
CA SER A 266 -7.24 -14.43 5.24
C SER A 266 -6.29 -15.62 5.20
N ALA A 267 -6.79 -16.86 5.13
CA ALA A 267 -5.96 -18.05 5.10
C ALA A 267 -5.00 -18.06 3.90
N ILE A 268 -5.53 -17.76 2.71
CA ILE A 268 -4.73 -17.63 1.48
C ILE A 268 -3.73 -16.47 1.60
N GLY A 269 -4.16 -15.32 2.13
CA GLY A 269 -3.29 -14.16 2.29
C GLY A 269 -2.14 -14.38 3.29
N TYR A 270 -2.40 -15.01 4.44
CA TYR A 270 -1.36 -15.36 5.41
C TYR A 270 -0.40 -16.42 4.86
N LEU A 271 -0.89 -17.42 4.14
CA LEU A 271 -0.02 -18.39 3.48
C LEU A 271 0.90 -17.69 2.46
N ALA A 272 0.34 -16.82 1.60
CA ALA A 272 1.13 -16.03 0.66
C ALA A 272 2.13 -15.11 1.36
N LEU A 273 1.76 -14.52 2.52
CA LEU A 273 2.66 -13.72 3.34
C LEU A 273 3.86 -14.54 3.85
N PHE A 274 3.64 -15.77 4.30
CA PHE A 274 4.74 -16.67 4.69
C PHE A 274 5.63 -17.02 3.50
N LEU A 275 5.05 -17.26 2.32
CA LEU A 275 5.82 -17.56 1.10
C LEU A 275 6.66 -16.39 0.56
N THR A 276 6.43 -15.15 1.02
CA THR A 276 7.33 -14.02 0.72
C THR A 276 8.72 -14.18 1.36
N ARG A 277 8.79 -14.94 2.46
CA ARG A 277 10.00 -15.13 3.29
C ARG A 277 10.62 -13.82 3.80
N VAL A 278 9.81 -12.77 3.99
CA VAL A 278 10.27 -11.45 4.48
C VAL A 278 10.09 -11.37 6.00
N ARG A 279 11.17 -11.54 6.77
CA ARG A 279 11.13 -11.54 8.25
C ARG A 279 10.53 -10.28 8.87
N THR A 280 10.94 -9.11 8.35
CA THR A 280 10.42 -7.84 8.84
C THR A 280 8.92 -7.70 8.64
N ALA A 281 8.35 -8.35 7.62
CA ALA A 281 6.90 -8.37 7.40
C ALA A 281 6.18 -9.27 8.40
N TRP A 282 6.76 -10.40 8.80
CA TRP A 282 6.18 -11.27 9.83
C TRP A 282 6.17 -10.54 11.18
N LEU A 283 7.29 -9.90 11.54
CA LEU A 283 7.39 -9.04 12.73
C LEU A 283 6.41 -7.86 12.66
N GLY A 284 6.35 -7.18 11.51
CA GLY A 284 5.40 -6.09 11.28
C GLY A 284 3.95 -6.55 11.47
N THR A 285 3.61 -7.74 10.99
CA THR A 285 2.27 -8.33 11.16
C THR A 285 1.96 -8.57 12.64
N LEU A 286 2.91 -9.16 13.38
CA LEU A 286 2.77 -9.38 14.82
C LEU A 286 2.58 -8.07 15.59
N VAL A 287 3.42 -7.06 15.33
CA VAL A 287 3.30 -5.72 15.94
C VAL A 287 1.94 -5.10 15.63
N SER A 288 1.47 -5.21 14.38
CA SER A 288 0.19 -4.64 13.97
C SER A 288 -1.00 -5.28 14.69
N ILE A 289 -0.94 -6.60 14.93
CA ILE A 289 -1.95 -7.34 15.68
C ILE A 289 -1.95 -6.89 17.15
N LEU A 290 -0.78 -6.79 17.78
CA LEU A 290 -0.65 -6.36 19.17
C LEU A 290 -1.20 -4.94 19.37
N VAL A 291 -0.84 -4.01 18.49
CA VAL A 291 -1.36 -2.64 18.52
C VAL A 291 -2.87 -2.61 18.29
N LEU A 292 -3.39 -3.45 17.38
CA LEU A 292 -4.83 -3.52 17.11
C LEU A 292 -5.61 -4.00 18.34
N ILE A 293 -5.15 -5.08 18.97
CA ILE A 293 -5.78 -5.64 20.17
C ILE A 293 -5.70 -4.67 21.34
N GLY A 294 -4.56 -3.99 21.52
CA GLY A 294 -4.33 -3.04 22.60
C GLY A 294 -5.17 -1.76 22.52
N ASN A 295 -5.58 -1.34 21.32
CA ASN A 295 -6.39 -0.13 21.13
C ASN A 295 -7.90 -0.39 21.04
N LEU A 296 -8.33 -1.66 21.00
CA LEU A 296 -9.74 -2.01 20.90
C LEU A 296 -10.36 -2.34 22.27
N ASN A 297 -11.67 -2.15 22.37
CA ASN A 297 -12.43 -2.54 23.57
C ASN A 297 -12.42 -4.06 23.74
N LEU A 298 -12.42 -4.53 24.99
CA LEU A 298 -12.31 -5.96 25.36
C LEU A 298 -13.20 -6.89 24.53
N GLN A 299 -14.48 -6.54 24.34
CA GLN A 299 -15.42 -7.37 23.55
C GLN A 299 -14.97 -7.55 22.09
N ARG A 300 -14.44 -6.49 21.46
CA ARG A 300 -13.96 -6.55 20.08
C ARG A 300 -12.60 -7.23 19.99
N SER A 301 -11.73 -7.00 20.96
CA SER A 301 -10.43 -7.68 21.08
C SER A 301 -10.63 -9.19 21.18
N ILE A 302 -11.56 -9.67 22.02
CA ILE A 302 -11.91 -11.10 22.11
C ILE A 302 -12.41 -11.64 20.77
N ARG A 303 -13.31 -10.92 20.08
CA ARG A 303 -13.79 -11.33 18.74
C ARG A 303 -12.64 -11.46 17.73
N ILE A 304 -11.70 -10.53 17.71
CA ILE A 304 -10.54 -10.59 16.82
C ILE A 304 -9.63 -11.75 17.20
N MET A 305 -9.37 -11.98 18.49
CA MET A 305 -8.59 -13.13 18.95
C MET A 305 -9.20 -14.46 18.51
N LEU A 306 -10.54 -14.61 18.62
CA LEU A 306 -11.23 -15.80 18.13
C LEU A 306 -11.09 -15.96 16.60
N ASN A 307 -11.26 -14.88 15.83
CA ASN A 307 -11.02 -14.92 14.39
C ASN A 307 -9.57 -15.33 14.05
N MET A 308 -8.59 -14.82 14.80
CA MET A 308 -7.19 -15.19 14.63
C MET A 308 -6.92 -16.66 14.94
N ILE A 309 -7.55 -17.24 15.97
CA ILE A 309 -7.41 -18.66 16.28
C ILE A 309 -7.91 -19.51 15.11
N VAL A 310 -9.09 -19.19 14.57
CA VAL A 310 -9.65 -19.92 13.41
C VAL A 310 -8.71 -19.81 12.21
N ILE A 311 -8.22 -18.60 11.91
CA ILE A 311 -7.29 -18.38 10.80
C ILE A 311 -5.96 -19.10 11.05
N ALA A 312 -5.43 -19.08 12.28
CA ALA A 312 -4.19 -19.76 12.63
C ALA A 312 -4.31 -21.27 12.42
N VAL A 313 -5.43 -21.89 12.80
CA VAL A 313 -5.70 -23.30 12.51
C VAL A 313 -5.71 -23.56 11.01
N LEU A 314 -6.43 -22.76 10.23
CA LEU A 314 -6.49 -22.91 8.76
C LEU A 314 -5.11 -22.77 8.11
N VAL A 315 -4.35 -21.74 8.51
CA VAL A 315 -3.02 -21.48 7.97
C VAL A 315 -2.04 -22.56 8.39
N PHE A 316 -2.10 -23.03 9.64
CA PHE A 316 -1.28 -24.13 10.13
C PHE A 316 -1.56 -25.43 9.36
N THR A 317 -2.82 -25.75 9.11
CA THR A 317 -3.20 -26.92 8.30
C THR A 317 -2.64 -26.79 6.88
N LEU A 318 -2.75 -25.63 6.25
CA LEU A 318 -2.22 -25.40 4.90
C LEU A 318 -0.68 -25.42 4.86
N SER A 319 -0.01 -24.83 5.85
CA SER A 319 1.46 -24.75 5.90
C SER A 319 2.11 -26.08 6.26
N SER A 320 1.38 -27.01 6.87
CA SER A 320 1.89 -28.35 7.23
C SER A 320 1.90 -29.33 6.06
N ILE A 321 1.34 -28.96 4.90
CA ILE A 321 1.30 -29.79 3.70
C ILE A 321 2.57 -29.50 2.87
N GLU A 322 3.25 -30.55 2.39
CA GLU A 322 4.33 -30.39 1.40
C GLU A 322 3.77 -29.85 0.08
N PRO A 323 4.42 -28.87 -0.58
CA PRO A 323 5.81 -28.41 -0.40
C PRO A 323 5.99 -27.20 0.54
N PHE A 324 4.95 -26.79 1.26
CA PHE A 324 4.99 -25.56 2.07
C PHE A 324 5.75 -25.75 3.39
N ALA A 325 5.64 -26.93 3.99
CA ALA A 325 6.18 -27.24 5.32
C ALA A 325 7.69 -27.04 5.40
N GLY A 326 8.47 -27.66 4.51
CA GLY A 326 9.93 -27.53 4.51
C GLY A 326 10.38 -26.07 4.36
N ILE A 327 9.80 -25.35 3.41
CA ILE A 327 10.24 -23.99 3.06
C ILE A 327 9.91 -22.96 4.15
N ILE A 328 8.75 -23.08 4.79
CA ILE A 328 8.38 -22.21 5.91
C ILE A 328 9.19 -22.60 7.16
N GLY A 329 9.37 -23.91 7.40
CA GLY A 329 10.17 -24.45 8.49
C GLY A 329 11.62 -23.96 8.47
N ASP A 330 12.30 -24.08 7.33
CA ASP A 330 13.69 -23.62 7.15
C ASP A 330 13.82 -22.14 7.49
N ARG A 331 12.85 -21.31 7.09
CA ARG A 331 12.86 -19.88 7.40
C ARG A 331 12.59 -19.59 8.87
N LEU A 332 11.75 -20.37 9.55
CA LEU A 332 11.55 -20.22 10.99
C LEU A 332 12.82 -20.58 11.77
N GLN A 333 13.58 -21.59 11.35
CA GLN A 333 14.86 -21.95 11.97
C GLN A 333 15.88 -20.80 11.94
N THR A 334 15.87 -19.98 10.89
CA THR A 334 16.77 -18.81 10.80
C THR A 334 16.48 -17.68 11.81
N PHE A 335 15.40 -17.76 12.59
CA PHE A 335 15.20 -16.86 13.74
C PHE A 335 15.92 -17.35 15.00
N SER A 336 16.18 -18.65 15.11
CA SER A 336 16.91 -19.24 16.23
C SER A 336 18.43 -19.11 16.05
N ASP A 337 18.90 -19.05 14.80
CA ASP A 337 20.31 -18.89 14.45
C ASP A 337 20.58 -17.51 13.83
N LEU A 338 20.69 -16.51 14.70
CA LEU A 338 20.91 -15.10 14.30
C LEU A 338 22.34 -14.85 13.81
N GLU A 339 23.33 -15.67 14.22
CA GLU A 339 24.74 -15.49 13.86
C GLU A 339 25.01 -15.90 12.40
N ALA A 340 24.29 -16.91 11.88
CA ALA A 340 24.40 -17.37 10.49
C ALA A 340 23.53 -16.57 9.48
N ASP A 341 22.77 -15.55 9.91
CA ASP A 341 21.87 -14.82 9.02
C ASP A 341 22.57 -13.74 8.19
N THR A 342 22.78 -14.03 6.90
CA THR A 342 23.33 -13.09 5.93
C THR A 342 22.50 -11.80 5.81
N SER A 343 21.17 -11.88 5.86
CA SER A 343 20.31 -10.69 5.68
C SER A 343 20.35 -9.73 6.86
N TYR A 344 20.52 -10.23 8.09
CA TYR A 344 20.68 -9.40 9.27
C TYR A 344 22.09 -8.80 9.33
N ASN A 345 23.11 -9.61 9.06
CA ASN A 345 24.51 -9.19 9.05
C ASN A 345 24.80 -8.13 7.98
N ASP A 346 24.24 -8.27 6.77
CA ASP A 346 24.39 -7.27 5.70
C ASP A 346 23.75 -5.93 6.08
N ARG A 347 22.57 -5.96 6.72
CA ARG A 347 21.93 -4.73 7.22
C ARG A 347 22.74 -4.08 8.33
N GLN A 348 23.21 -4.86 9.30
CA GLN A 348 24.03 -4.34 10.39
C GLN A 348 25.31 -3.66 9.85
N ARG A 349 25.94 -4.24 8.82
CA ARG A 349 27.08 -3.62 8.13
C ARG A 349 26.70 -2.33 7.40
N ILE A 350 25.55 -2.28 6.74
CA ILE A 350 25.04 -1.06 6.09
C ILE A 350 24.84 0.05 7.13
N TYR A 351 24.19 -0.25 8.27
CA TYR A 351 24.03 0.73 9.35
C TYR A 351 25.40 1.18 9.88
N GLN A 352 26.33 0.26 10.16
CA GLN A 352 27.66 0.63 10.66
C GLN A 352 28.46 1.49 9.66
N GLY A 353 28.39 1.20 8.37
CA GLY A 353 29.12 1.93 7.33
C GLY A 353 28.49 3.26 6.91
N GLN A 354 27.16 3.38 6.99
CA GLN A 354 26.43 4.54 6.45
C GLN A 354 25.85 5.45 7.52
N LEU A 355 25.80 5.06 8.79
CA LEU A 355 25.22 5.86 9.87
C LEU A 355 25.94 7.21 10.01
N ASN A 356 27.28 7.23 10.09
CA ASN A 356 28.02 8.49 10.18
C ASN A 356 27.83 9.36 8.94
N SER A 357 27.95 8.77 7.74
CA SER A 357 27.83 9.55 6.50
C SER A 357 26.41 10.08 6.26
N SER A 358 25.38 9.43 6.79
CA SER A 358 23.98 9.90 6.70
C SER A 358 23.62 10.90 7.79
N LEU A 359 24.15 10.73 9.01
CA LEU A 359 23.89 11.65 10.13
C LEU A 359 24.60 13.00 9.97
N PHE A 360 25.77 13.04 9.35
CA PHE A 360 26.48 14.32 9.11
C PHE A 360 26.10 15.00 7.79
N GLU A 361 25.19 14.41 7.02
CA GLU A 361 24.68 14.98 5.78
C GLU A 361 23.61 16.05 6.06
N VAL A 362 24.05 17.26 6.41
CA VAL A 362 23.16 18.38 6.81
C VAL A 362 22.21 18.78 5.68
N ILE A 363 22.75 18.91 4.46
CA ILE A 363 21.99 19.38 3.29
C ILE A 363 21.15 18.24 2.70
N GLY A 364 21.67 17.02 2.71
CA GLY A 364 21.09 15.86 2.01
C GLY A 364 21.69 15.67 0.62
N ARG A 365 21.65 14.45 0.10
CA ARG A 365 22.16 14.07 -1.24
C ARG A 365 21.13 14.26 -2.35
N GLY A 366 19.92 14.65 -1.99
CA GLY A 366 18.76 14.76 -2.88
C GLY A 366 18.03 13.43 -3.03
N ILE A 367 16.71 13.50 -3.22
CA ILE A 367 15.88 12.31 -3.43
C ILE A 367 16.30 11.54 -4.69
N GLY A 368 16.32 10.22 -4.62
CA GLY A 368 16.72 9.37 -5.75
C GLY A 368 18.23 9.24 -5.96
N ASN A 369 19.05 9.92 -5.15
CA ASN A 369 20.50 9.79 -5.16
C ASN A 369 20.97 8.83 -4.05
N GLY A 370 21.60 7.71 -4.41
CA GLY A 370 22.22 6.81 -3.43
C GLY A 370 21.24 6.16 -2.46
N VAL A 371 20.21 5.48 -3.00
CA VAL A 371 19.25 4.71 -2.21
C VAL A 371 19.96 3.72 -1.30
N THR A 372 19.76 3.87 0.01
CA THR A 372 20.28 2.93 1.00
C THR A 372 19.19 1.96 1.43
N ASP A 373 19.51 0.67 1.56
CA ASP A 373 18.57 -0.35 2.07
C ASP A 373 18.22 -0.15 3.56
N ALA A 374 18.77 0.86 4.23
CA ALA A 374 18.41 1.29 5.57
C ALA A 374 17.32 2.37 5.53
N GLY A 375 16.08 2.03 5.89
CA GLY A 375 14.92 2.90 5.64
C GLY A 375 14.95 4.26 6.36
N VAL A 376 15.39 4.29 7.61
CA VAL A 376 15.51 5.55 8.37
C VAL A 376 16.68 6.39 7.88
N LEU A 377 17.81 5.74 7.57
CA LEU A 377 18.99 6.43 7.02
C LEU A 377 18.71 6.98 5.63
N ASP A 378 17.93 6.29 4.80
CA ASP A 378 17.55 6.74 3.46
C ASP A 378 16.75 8.05 3.49
N VAL A 379 15.87 8.23 4.48
CA VAL A 379 15.14 9.49 4.68
C VAL A 379 16.11 10.63 5.00
N LEU A 380 17.03 10.42 5.95
CA LEU A 380 18.00 11.45 6.34
C LEU A 380 19.02 11.74 5.24
N ALA A 381 19.54 10.71 4.58
CA ALA A 381 20.49 10.85 3.48
C ALA A 381 19.86 11.54 2.26
N SER A 382 18.60 11.19 1.92
CA SER A 382 17.91 11.78 0.76
C SER A 382 17.48 13.23 1.01
N LEU A 383 16.92 13.52 2.20
CA LEU A 383 16.30 14.82 2.51
C LEU A 383 17.17 15.75 3.34
N GLY A 384 18.32 15.28 3.84
CA GLY A 384 19.12 16.00 4.83
C GLY A 384 18.38 16.20 6.15
N TRP A 385 18.96 17.00 7.05
CA TRP A 385 18.32 17.32 8.32
C TRP A 385 17.12 18.25 8.13
N LEU A 386 17.21 19.27 7.28
CA LEU A 386 16.11 20.22 7.09
C LEU A 386 14.87 19.53 6.50
N GLY A 387 15.03 18.84 5.37
CA GLY A 387 13.92 18.13 4.75
C GLY A 387 13.47 16.93 5.58
N GLY A 388 14.41 16.21 6.19
CA GLY A 388 14.13 15.05 7.05
C GLY A 388 13.32 15.42 8.29
N LEU A 389 13.65 16.52 8.98
CA LEU A 389 12.91 16.99 10.16
C LEU A 389 11.48 17.41 9.78
N LEU A 390 11.29 18.12 8.67
CA LEU A 390 9.95 18.46 8.18
C LEU A 390 9.14 17.19 7.86
N TYR A 391 9.76 16.23 7.19
CA TYR A 391 9.11 14.98 6.82
C TYR A 391 8.71 14.12 8.03
N ILE A 392 9.64 13.92 8.96
CA ILE A 392 9.43 13.13 10.17
C ILE A 392 8.44 13.83 11.12
N SER A 393 8.54 15.15 11.29
CA SER A 393 7.58 15.89 12.12
C SER A 393 6.16 15.81 11.55
N GLY A 394 6.00 15.87 10.23
CA GLY A 394 4.74 15.61 9.55
C GLY A 394 4.16 14.23 9.90
N ILE A 395 4.98 13.17 9.81
CA ILE A 395 4.58 11.81 10.18
C ILE A 395 4.19 11.69 11.65
N LEU A 396 5.00 12.25 12.56
CA LEU A 396 4.74 12.19 14.00
C LEU A 396 3.44 12.91 14.37
N LEU A 397 3.20 14.10 13.83
CA LEU A 397 1.96 14.84 14.05
C LEU A 397 0.75 14.09 13.49
N LEU A 398 0.89 13.47 12.31
CA LEU A 398 -0.15 12.66 11.71
C LEU A 398 -0.54 11.49 12.61
N LEU A 399 0.44 10.71 13.06
CA LEU A 399 0.21 9.54 13.92
C LEU A 399 -0.32 9.93 15.29
N PHE A 400 0.17 11.02 15.87
CA PHE A 400 -0.34 11.53 17.13
C PHE A 400 -1.81 11.95 17.03
N GLY A 401 -2.20 12.60 15.93
CA GLY A 401 -3.60 12.95 15.65
C GLY A 401 -4.49 11.71 15.52
N ILE A 402 -4.03 10.71 14.76
CA ILE A 402 -4.76 9.44 14.58
C ILE A 402 -4.88 8.69 15.90
N PHE A 403 -3.80 8.59 16.69
CA PHE A 403 -3.79 7.85 17.95
C PHE A 403 -4.75 8.45 18.97
N GLN A 404 -4.77 9.78 19.11
CA GLN A 404 -5.75 10.46 19.95
C GLN A 404 -7.18 10.21 19.47
N GLY A 405 -7.42 10.34 18.17
CA GLY A 405 -8.74 10.07 17.59
C GLY A 405 -9.17 8.61 17.76
N ALA A 406 -8.27 7.64 17.59
CA ALA A 406 -8.54 6.21 17.71
C ALA A 406 -8.96 5.81 19.14
N LYS A 407 -8.40 6.47 20.16
CA LYS A 407 -8.80 6.28 21.56
C LYS A 407 -10.18 6.86 21.86
N VAL A 408 -10.49 8.02 21.28
CA VAL A 408 -11.77 8.71 21.51
C VAL A 408 -12.90 8.05 20.73
N TYR A 409 -12.63 7.66 19.49
CA TYR A 409 -13.61 7.10 18.57
C TYR A 409 -13.43 5.59 18.50
N SER A 410 -14.41 4.84 19.01
CA SER A 410 -14.44 3.37 18.91
C SER A 410 -14.78 2.90 17.48
N ASP A 411 -14.13 3.46 16.45
CA ASP A 411 -14.19 2.93 15.10
C ASP A 411 -13.03 1.96 14.89
N SER A 412 -13.38 0.71 14.59
CA SER A 412 -12.39 -0.33 14.40
C SER A 412 -11.59 -0.16 13.11
N PHE A 413 -12.08 0.58 12.11
CA PHE A 413 -11.29 0.87 10.90
C PHE A 413 -10.12 1.83 11.19
N ILE A 414 -10.36 2.89 11.98
CA ILE A 414 -9.30 3.85 12.37
C ILE A 414 -8.19 3.11 13.13
N ASN A 415 -8.58 2.22 14.05
CA ASN A 415 -7.63 1.37 14.78
C ASN A 415 -6.85 0.43 13.86
N THR A 416 -7.51 -0.22 12.90
CA THR A 416 -6.82 -1.04 11.89
C THR A 416 -5.82 -0.22 11.08
N ALA A 417 -6.22 0.97 10.59
CA ALA A 417 -5.36 1.84 9.81
C ALA A 417 -4.13 2.32 10.59
N LEU A 418 -4.32 2.70 11.86
CA LEU A 418 -3.23 3.06 12.76
C LEU A 418 -2.26 1.90 12.98
N SER A 419 -2.78 0.70 13.25
CA SER A 419 -1.95 -0.51 13.40
C SER A 419 -1.16 -0.83 12.13
N SER A 420 -1.75 -0.66 10.94
CA SER A 420 -1.04 -0.79 9.66
C SER A 420 0.07 0.24 9.52
N CYS A 421 -0.17 1.50 9.88
CA CYS A 421 0.86 2.55 9.80
C CYS A 421 2.04 2.26 10.73
N ILE A 422 1.78 1.83 11.97
CA ILE A 422 2.82 1.47 12.94
C ILE A 422 3.63 0.26 12.44
N SER A 423 2.96 -0.74 11.87
CA SER A 423 3.60 -1.90 11.23
C SER A 423 4.61 -1.48 10.15
N ILE A 424 4.19 -0.59 9.25
CA ILE A 424 5.00 -0.11 8.13
C ILE A 424 6.21 0.66 8.63
N LEU A 425 6.06 1.46 9.70
CA LEU A 425 7.16 2.13 10.36
C LEU A 425 8.12 1.15 11.04
N THR A 426 7.61 0.11 11.71
CA THR A 426 8.48 -0.94 12.26
C THR A 426 9.30 -1.62 11.17
N MET A 427 8.71 -1.83 9.99
CA MET A 427 9.40 -2.41 8.84
C MET A 427 10.46 -1.49 8.23
N MET A 428 10.48 -0.18 8.56
CA MET A 428 11.51 0.75 8.08
C MET A 428 12.92 0.38 8.53
N LEU A 429 13.04 -0.38 9.62
CA LEU A 429 14.33 -0.90 10.07
C LEU A 429 15.02 -1.75 8.98
N GLY A 430 14.23 -2.37 8.10
CA GLY A 430 14.75 -3.26 7.05
C GLY A 430 14.84 -2.67 5.64
N ALA A 431 14.03 -1.66 5.30
CA ALA A 431 14.00 -1.00 3.98
C ALA A 431 13.19 0.30 4.08
N ASN A 432 13.38 1.27 3.18
CA ASN A 432 12.51 2.45 3.17
C ASN A 432 11.10 2.08 2.70
N THR A 433 10.12 2.12 3.61
CA THR A 433 8.73 1.77 3.35
C THR A 433 7.82 2.97 3.07
N LEU A 434 8.33 4.20 3.12
CA LEU A 434 7.52 5.43 3.09
C LEU A 434 7.36 6.07 1.71
N ARG A 435 7.95 5.51 0.66
CA ARG A 435 7.88 6.00 -0.72
C ARG A 435 7.37 4.94 -1.69
N GLY A 436 7.02 5.35 -2.91
CA GLY A 436 6.58 4.47 -3.98
C GLY A 436 5.31 3.69 -3.59
N PRO A 437 5.20 2.41 -3.98
CA PRO A 437 4.02 1.59 -3.68
C PRO A 437 3.76 1.44 -2.18
N THR A 438 4.81 1.22 -1.38
CA THR A 438 4.66 0.99 0.07
C THR A 438 4.26 2.28 0.80
N GLY A 439 4.78 3.41 0.34
CA GLY A 439 4.37 4.73 0.82
C GLY A 439 2.88 4.97 0.62
N LEU A 440 2.31 4.51 -0.50
CA LEU A 440 0.87 4.65 -0.76
C LEU A 440 0.02 3.97 0.32
N ILE A 441 0.44 2.80 0.80
CA ILE A 441 -0.24 2.12 1.92
C ILE A 441 -0.18 3.00 3.16
N PHE A 442 1.02 3.45 3.55
CA PHE A 442 1.17 4.28 4.75
C PHE A 442 0.32 5.55 4.68
N TRP A 443 0.54 6.38 3.65
CA TRP A 443 -0.12 7.68 3.52
C TRP A 443 -1.61 7.54 3.22
N GLY A 444 -2.02 6.55 2.43
CA GLY A 444 -3.43 6.29 2.12
C GLY A 444 -4.24 5.87 3.36
N PHE A 445 -3.71 4.95 4.17
CA PHE A 445 -4.37 4.53 5.42
C PHE A 445 -4.35 5.63 6.47
N ALA A 446 -3.23 6.33 6.64
CA ALA A 446 -3.12 7.44 7.58
C ALA A 446 -4.08 8.59 7.21
N GLY A 447 -4.16 8.94 5.92
CA GLY A 447 -5.08 9.95 5.41
C GLY A 447 -6.55 9.60 5.65
N LEU A 448 -6.93 8.33 5.42
CA LEU A 448 -8.29 7.88 5.67
C LEU A 448 -8.61 7.77 7.17
N ALA A 449 -7.64 7.40 8.00
CA ALA A 449 -7.81 7.40 9.46
C ALA A 449 -8.06 8.82 9.99
N MET A 450 -7.28 9.81 9.51
CA MET A 450 -7.51 11.22 9.82
C MET A 450 -8.88 11.72 9.36
N ALA A 451 -9.31 11.33 8.15
CA ALA A 451 -10.66 11.61 7.67
C ALA A 451 -11.73 11.05 8.64
N GLY A 452 -11.53 9.83 9.15
CA GLY A 452 -12.41 9.22 10.16
C GLY A 452 -12.45 10.01 11.46
N CYS A 453 -11.29 10.38 12.01
CA CYS A 453 -11.21 11.19 13.23
C CYS A 453 -11.96 12.52 13.07
N LYS A 454 -11.83 13.17 11.91
CA LYS A 454 -12.52 14.43 11.60
C LYS A 454 -14.03 14.24 11.42
N TYR A 455 -14.45 13.17 10.73
CA TYR A 455 -15.85 12.84 10.54
C TYR A 455 -16.59 12.69 11.87
N TYR A 456 -16.03 11.90 12.80
CA TYR A 456 -16.66 11.70 14.11
C TYR A 456 -16.57 12.93 15.02
N SER A 457 -15.48 13.69 14.95
CA SER A 457 -15.37 14.97 15.66
C SER A 457 -16.48 15.94 15.25
N HIS A 458 -16.72 16.09 13.93
CA HIS A 458 -17.76 16.98 13.44
C HIS A 458 -19.16 16.50 13.82
N GLN A 459 -19.41 15.19 13.74
CA GLN A 459 -20.70 14.60 14.14
C GLN A 459 -20.99 14.85 15.62
N ARG A 460 -19.99 14.70 16.50
CA ARG A 460 -20.12 14.95 17.94
C ARG A 460 -20.38 16.42 18.25
N ASN A 461 -19.64 17.34 17.62
CA ASN A 461 -19.83 18.78 17.85
C ASN A 461 -21.22 19.24 17.40
N SER A 462 -21.69 18.75 16.24
CA SER A 462 -23.03 19.05 15.73
C SER A 462 -24.14 18.54 16.67
N GLN A 463 -23.92 17.42 17.35
CA GLN A 463 -24.87 16.90 18.35
C GLN A 463 -24.90 17.75 19.62
N HIS A 464 -23.76 18.26 20.07
CA HIS A 464 -23.71 19.16 21.23
C HIS A 464 -24.40 20.50 20.95
N GLU A 465 -24.25 21.06 19.75
CA GLU A 465 -24.94 22.29 19.32
C GLU A 465 -26.46 22.14 19.17
N LEU A 466 -26.97 20.93 18.98
CA LEU A 466 -28.42 20.67 18.92
C LEU A 466 -29.06 20.46 20.30
N ILE A 467 -28.25 20.22 21.33
CA ILE A 467 -28.69 19.96 22.72
C ILE A 467 -28.54 21.23 23.59
N ALA A 468 -27.62 22.12 23.22
CA ALA A 468 -27.49 23.47 23.79
C ALA A 468 -28.50 24.43 23.15
#